data_AF-A0A971KC30-F1
#
_entry.id   AF-A0A971KC30-F1
#
_cell.length_a   1.000
_cell.length_b   1.000
_cell.length_c   1.000
_cell.angle_alpha   90.00
_cell.angle_beta   90.00
_cell.angle_gamma   90.00
#
_symmetry.space_group_name_H-M   'P 1'
#
loop_
_entity.id
_entity.type
_entity.pdbx_description
1 polymer ?
#
loop_
_entity_poly.entity_id
_entity_poly.type
_entity_poly.pdbx_seq_one_letter_code
_entity_poly.pdbx_strand_id
1 'polypeptide(L)'
;MPFWCAALSPTTKGCTMICDPPRAGCGPAMLRAMAEADVGRIVYVSCDPATLIRDLAMLASLGYTVGALQPVDMFPQTAHVETVCLLVRRNALHINIDVDVEECYKKNADKPLILRSRSMFWSKPG
;
A
#
# COMPACT_ATOMS: atom_id res chain seq x y z
N MET A 1 -19.29 -3.21 -21.84
CA MET A 1 -18.33 -2.29 -21.20
C MET A 1 -19.15 -1.27 -20.40
N PRO A 2 -19.26 -1.34 -19.06
CA PRO A 2 -20.08 -0.38 -18.34
C PRO A 2 -19.37 0.98 -18.25
N PHE A 3 -20.14 2.04 -18.48
CA PHE A 3 -19.77 3.44 -18.67
C PHE A 3 -19.05 4.13 -17.48
N TRP A 4 -18.87 3.45 -16.35
CA TRP A 4 -18.36 4.06 -15.11
C TRP A 4 -16.84 4.35 -15.12
N CYS A 5 -16.06 3.79 -16.04
CA CYS A 5 -14.61 3.98 -16.07
C CYS A 5 -14.16 5.32 -16.70
N ALA A 6 -15.06 6.04 -17.39
CA ALA A 6 -14.68 7.16 -18.26
C ALA A 6 -14.65 8.56 -17.60
N ALA A 7 -14.85 8.69 -16.29
CA ALA A 7 -14.96 10.00 -15.63
C ALA A 7 -13.96 10.23 -14.49
N LEU A 8 -12.76 9.66 -14.58
CA LEU A 8 -11.66 10.03 -13.68
C LEU A 8 -10.78 11.09 -14.35
N SER A 9 -11.04 12.33 -13.98
CA SER A 9 -10.25 13.53 -14.30
C SER A 9 -8.74 13.30 -14.10
N PRO A 10 -7.85 13.98 -14.85
CA PRO A 10 -6.37 13.91 -14.74
C PRO A 10 -5.77 14.23 -13.34
N THR A 11 -6.60 14.39 -12.31
CA THR A 11 -6.25 14.71 -10.91
C THR A 11 -6.34 13.53 -9.93
N THR A 12 -6.58 12.28 -10.37
CA THR A 12 -6.72 11.12 -9.45
C THR A 12 -5.51 10.83 -8.58
N LYS A 13 -4.32 11.31 -8.96
CA LYS A 13 -3.10 11.20 -8.14
C LYS A 13 -3.23 11.82 -6.74
N GLY A 14 -4.20 12.72 -6.51
CA GLY A 14 -4.49 13.31 -5.21
C GLY A 14 -5.73 12.73 -4.49
N CYS A 15 -6.47 11.81 -5.13
CA CYS A 15 -7.73 11.29 -4.59
C CYS A 15 -7.50 10.11 -3.64
N THR A 16 -8.42 9.94 -2.70
CA THR A 16 -8.50 8.77 -1.82
C THR A 16 -9.77 8.00 -2.16
N MET A 17 -9.64 6.70 -2.41
CA MET A 17 -10.77 5.81 -2.64
C MET A 17 -11.11 5.07 -1.36
N ILE A 18 -12.39 4.97 -1.03
CA ILE A 18 -12.88 4.15 0.09
C ILE A 18 -13.55 2.92 -0.50
N CYS A 19 -13.19 1.75 -0.02
CA CYS A 19 -13.71 0.47 -0.46
C CYS A 19 -14.26 -0.28 0.76
N ASP A 20 -15.56 -0.58 0.72
CA ASP A 20 -16.28 -1.39 1.72
C ASP A 20 -17.00 -2.53 0.99
N PRO A 21 -16.29 -3.63 0.68
CA PRO A 21 -16.84 -4.73 -0.09
C PRO A 21 -17.67 -5.69 0.78
N PRO A 22 -18.51 -6.55 0.16
CA PRO A 22 -19.18 -7.63 0.87
C PRO A 22 -18.17 -8.61 1.48
N ARG A 23 -18.60 -9.51 2.37
CA ARG A 23 -17.74 -10.49 3.06
C ARG A 23 -16.81 -11.30 2.15
N ALA A 24 -17.23 -11.54 0.91
CA ALA A 24 -16.42 -12.24 -0.11
C ALA A 24 -15.15 -11.46 -0.53
N GLY A 25 -15.03 -10.19 -0.14
CA GLY A 25 -14.00 -9.24 -0.57
C GLY A 25 -14.28 -8.69 -1.97
N CYS A 26 -13.28 -8.02 -2.51
CA CYS A 26 -13.28 -7.51 -3.87
C CYS A 26 -12.84 -8.60 -4.87
N GLY A 27 -13.54 -8.68 -6.00
CA GLY A 27 -13.11 -9.52 -7.11
C GLY A 27 -11.83 -8.99 -7.77
N PRO A 28 -11.03 -9.85 -8.42
CA PRO A 28 -9.78 -9.45 -9.08
C PRO A 28 -9.96 -8.33 -10.12
N ALA A 29 -11.10 -8.32 -10.82
CA ALA A 29 -11.41 -7.28 -11.81
C ALA A 29 -11.54 -5.89 -11.16
N MET A 30 -12.16 -5.82 -9.99
CA MET A 30 -12.32 -4.56 -9.25
C MET A 30 -10.98 -4.06 -8.73
N LEU A 31 -10.16 -4.95 -8.14
CA LEU A 31 -8.83 -4.62 -7.63
C LEU A 31 -7.91 -4.07 -8.74
N ARG A 32 -7.97 -4.67 -9.94
CA ARG A 32 -7.25 -4.16 -11.12
C ARG A 32 -7.77 -2.81 -11.57
N ALA A 33 -9.08 -2.62 -11.65
CA ALA A 33 -9.67 -1.33 -12.01
C ALA A 33 -9.27 -0.21 -11.02
N MET A 34 -9.21 -0.50 -9.71
CA MET A 34 -8.71 0.43 -8.70
C MET A 34 -7.22 0.78 -8.91
N ALA A 35 -6.42 -0.18 -9.34
CA ALA A 35 -5.00 0.05 -9.63
C ALA A 35 -4.78 0.84 -10.94
N GLU A 36 -5.59 0.58 -11.96
CA GLU A 36 -5.60 1.27 -13.26
C GLU A 36 -6.08 2.73 -13.13
N ALA A 37 -6.98 3.01 -12.19
CA ALA A 37 -7.43 4.36 -11.85
C ALA A 37 -6.31 5.27 -11.28
N ASP A 38 -5.12 4.72 -11.02
CA ASP A 38 -3.92 5.43 -10.52
C ASP A 38 -4.17 6.24 -9.23
N VAL A 39 -4.98 5.71 -8.33
CA VAL A 39 -5.32 6.37 -7.05
C VAL A 39 -4.11 6.31 -6.10
N GLY A 40 -3.79 7.43 -5.45
CA GLY A 40 -2.65 7.49 -4.52
C GLY A 40 -2.88 6.73 -3.21
N ARG A 41 -4.13 6.70 -2.72
CA ARG A 41 -4.51 6.09 -1.43
C ARG A 41 -5.83 5.32 -1.56
N ILE A 42 -5.89 4.15 -0.92
CA ILE A 42 -7.11 3.35 -0.80
C ILE A 42 -7.34 3.07 0.69
N VAL A 43 -8.53 3.39 1.20
CA VAL A 43 -9.00 2.96 2.51
C VAL A 43 -9.89 1.75 2.28
N TYR A 44 -9.45 0.58 2.73
CA TYR A 44 -10.16 -0.68 2.59
C TYR A 44 -10.75 -1.06 3.95
N VAL A 45 -12.06 -1.25 4.01
CA VAL A 45 -12.78 -1.74 5.19
C VAL A 45 -13.13 -3.21 4.96
N SER A 46 -12.88 -4.08 5.94
CA SER A 46 -13.24 -5.50 5.86
C SER A 46 -13.67 -6.05 7.20
N CYS A 47 -14.76 -6.83 7.19
CA CYS A 47 -15.24 -7.61 8.33
C CYS A 47 -14.66 -9.04 8.39
N ASP A 48 -13.88 -9.43 7.37
CA ASP A 48 -13.24 -10.74 7.27
C ASP A 48 -11.72 -10.58 7.02
N PRO A 49 -10.86 -11.01 7.95
CA PRO A 49 -9.41 -10.90 7.81
C PRO A 49 -8.84 -11.75 6.67
N ALA A 50 -9.44 -12.90 6.36
CA ALA A 50 -8.91 -13.83 5.36
C ALA A 50 -9.08 -13.28 3.94
N THR A 51 -10.26 -12.74 3.64
CA THR A 51 -10.52 -12.10 2.34
C THR A 51 -9.76 -10.79 2.20
N LEU A 52 -9.59 -10.04 3.30
CA LEU A 52 -8.72 -8.86 3.33
C LEU A 52 -7.27 -9.24 2.93
N ILE A 53 -6.66 -10.24 3.57
CA ILE A 53 -5.27 -10.65 3.26
C ILE A 53 -5.11 -11.04 1.79
N ARG A 54 -6.06 -11.78 1.23
CA ARG A 54 -6.07 -12.16 -0.19
C ARG A 54 -6.05 -10.93 -1.10
N ASP A 55 -6.90 -9.95 -0.81
CA ASP A 55 -7.03 -8.75 -1.63
C ASP A 55 -5.82 -7.82 -1.48
N LEU A 56 -5.29 -7.68 -0.25
CA LEU A 56 -4.06 -6.94 0.03
C LEU A 56 -2.86 -7.54 -0.71
N ALA A 57 -2.74 -8.87 -0.78
CA ALA A 57 -1.69 -9.52 -1.56
C ALA A 57 -1.76 -9.17 -3.05
N MET A 58 -2.97 -9.12 -3.62
CA MET A 58 -3.16 -8.69 -5.00
C MET A 58 -2.82 -7.21 -5.18
N LEU A 59 -3.30 -6.33 -4.32
CA LEU A 59 -3.00 -4.90 -4.38
C LEU A 59 -1.50 -4.61 -4.19
N ALA A 60 -0.81 -5.40 -3.37
CA ALA A 60 0.64 -5.35 -3.21
C ALA A 60 1.38 -5.69 -4.52
N SER A 61 0.90 -6.71 -5.26
CA SER A 61 1.44 -7.03 -6.60
C SER A 61 1.17 -5.92 -7.63
N LEU A 62 0.11 -5.13 -7.43
CA LEU A 62 -0.28 -4.00 -8.26
C LEU A 62 0.38 -2.67 -7.83
N GLY A 63 1.37 -2.71 -6.95
CA GLY A 63 2.17 -1.55 -6.57
C GLY A 63 1.66 -0.77 -5.36
N TYR A 64 0.72 -1.29 -4.59
CA TYR A 64 0.37 -0.71 -3.30
C TYR A 64 1.22 -1.30 -2.16
N THR A 65 1.21 -0.62 -1.03
CA THR A 65 1.75 -1.11 0.25
C THR A 65 0.78 -0.75 1.36
N VAL A 66 0.75 -1.58 2.41
CA VAL A 66 0.00 -1.27 3.63
C VAL A 66 0.74 -0.16 4.38
N GLY A 67 0.04 0.94 4.66
CA GLY A 67 0.55 2.05 5.45
C GLY A 67 0.12 1.95 6.92
N ALA A 68 -1.17 1.69 7.16
CA ALA A 68 -1.73 1.53 8.50
C ALA A 68 -2.85 0.49 8.48
N LEU A 69 -3.06 -0.18 9.60
CA LEU A 69 -4.12 -1.18 9.77
C LEU A 69 -4.67 -1.06 11.20
N GLN A 70 -5.99 -0.90 11.31
CA GLN A 70 -6.68 -0.74 12.59
C GLN A 70 -7.89 -1.68 12.65
N PRO A 71 -7.86 -2.71 13.52
CA PRO A 71 -9.06 -3.45 13.89
C PRO A 71 -10.00 -2.58 14.72
N VAL A 72 -11.30 -2.72 14.49
CA VAL A 72 -12.37 -2.00 15.19
C VAL A 72 -13.41 -3.03 15.62
N ASP A 73 -13.67 -3.07 16.93
CA ASP A 73 -14.77 -3.85 17.49
C ASP A 73 -16.07 -3.05 17.41
N MET A 74 -16.79 -3.20 16.30
CA MET A 74 -18.14 -2.62 16.15
C MET A 74 -19.23 -3.49 16.77
N PHE A 75 -18.92 -4.74 17.12
CA PHE A 75 -19.89 -5.73 17.58
C PHE A 75 -19.36 -6.48 18.81
N PRO A 76 -19.34 -5.82 19.99
CA PRO A 76 -18.85 -6.43 21.20
C PRO A 76 -19.58 -7.74 21.51
N GLN A 77 -18.86 -8.70 22.07
CA GLN A 77 -19.38 -10.05 22.39
C GLN A 77 -19.73 -10.91 21.17
N THR A 78 -19.26 -10.54 19.98
CA THR A 78 -19.34 -11.37 18.77
C THR A 78 -17.95 -11.75 18.28
N ALA A 79 -17.87 -12.71 17.35
CA ALA A 79 -16.62 -13.05 16.67
C ALA A 79 -16.30 -12.09 15.51
N HIS A 80 -17.11 -11.05 15.27
CA HIS A 80 -16.92 -10.12 14.16
C HIS A 80 -15.90 -9.05 14.53
N VAL A 81 -14.96 -8.80 13.62
CA VAL A 81 -13.96 -7.74 13.75
C VAL A 81 -13.92 -6.99 12.43
N GLU A 82 -14.20 -5.69 12.48
CA GLU A 82 -13.98 -4.81 11.33
C GLU A 82 -12.51 -4.42 11.29
N THR A 83 -11.93 -4.28 10.11
CA THR A 83 -10.55 -3.87 9.92
C THR A 83 -10.51 -2.76 8.89
N VAL A 84 -9.95 -1.63 9.27
CA VAL A 84 -9.69 -0.51 8.36
C VAL A 84 -8.21 -0.55 7.98
N CYS A 85 -7.93 -0.72 6.69
CA CYS A 85 -6.59 -0.78 6.14
C CYS A 85 -6.36 0.40 5.20
N LEU A 86 -5.32 1.19 5.47
CA LEU A 86 -4.83 2.21 4.57
C LEU A 86 -3.76 1.60 3.66
N LEU A 87 -4.02 1.65 2.37
CA LEU A 87 -3.09 1.32 1.31
C LEU A 87 -2.58 2.59 0.64
N VAL A 88 -1.27 2.64 0.40
CA VAL A 88 -0.60 3.75 -0.27
C VAL A 88 0.12 3.20 -1.50
N ARG A 89 -0.02 3.87 -2.63
CA ARG A 89 0.68 3.49 -3.86
C ARG A 89 2.18 3.75 -3.68
N ARG A 90 3.02 2.75 -3.96
CA ARG A 90 4.48 2.92 -3.91
C ARG A 90 4.89 3.89 -5.01
N ASN A 91 5.49 5.00 -4.59
CA ASN A 91 6.09 5.93 -5.54
C ASN A 91 7.38 5.29 -6.09
N ALA A 92 7.65 5.45 -7.38
CA ALA A 92 8.81 4.86 -8.04
C ALA A 92 10.18 5.33 -7.47
N LEU A 93 10.18 6.33 -6.58
CA LEU A 93 11.36 6.90 -5.92
C LEU A 93 11.66 6.31 -4.52
N HIS A 94 10.85 5.39 -4.00
CA HIS A 94 11.14 4.79 -2.70
C HIS A 94 12.25 3.74 -2.85
N ILE A 95 13.41 4.00 -2.24
CA ILE A 95 14.50 3.04 -2.09
C ILE A 95 14.33 2.46 -0.69
N ASN A 96 14.03 1.17 -0.59
CA ASN A 96 14.13 0.46 0.68
C ASN A 96 15.60 0.21 0.95
N ILE A 97 16.12 0.82 2.02
CA ILE A 97 17.45 0.52 2.54
C ILE A 97 17.22 -0.40 3.73
N ASP A 98 17.48 -1.69 3.54
CA ASP A 98 17.55 -2.62 4.65
C ASP A 98 18.86 -2.35 5.39
N VAL A 99 18.75 -1.68 6.54
CA VAL A 99 19.90 -1.45 7.42
C VAL A 99 20.02 -2.64 8.35
N ASP A 100 21.01 -3.49 8.09
CA ASP A 100 21.47 -4.46 9.07
C ASP A 100 22.21 -3.70 10.19
N VAL A 101 21.53 -3.57 11.34
CA VAL A 101 22.02 -2.80 12.50
C VAL A 101 23.29 -3.44 13.08
N GLU A 102 23.43 -4.77 12.98
CA GLU A 102 24.60 -5.51 13.49
C GLU A 102 25.85 -5.25 12.65
N GLU A 103 25.69 -5.14 11.33
CA GLU A 103 26.79 -4.75 10.43
C GLU A 103 27.15 -3.27 10.59
N CYS A 104 26.14 -2.41 10.83
CA CYS A 104 26.32 -0.97 10.96
C CYS A 104 27.13 -0.57 12.21
N TYR A 105 26.92 -1.26 13.34
CA TYR A 105 27.68 -1.04 14.57
C TYR A 105 29.16 -1.43 14.42
N LYS A 106 29.45 -2.56 13.74
CA LYS A 106 30.81 -3.06 13.57
C LYS A 106 31.67 -2.19 12.64
N LYS A 107 31.06 -1.45 11.72
CA LYS A 107 31.77 -0.61 10.73
C LYS A 107 31.97 0.85 11.17
N ASN A 108 31.25 1.34 12.17
CA ASN A 108 31.25 2.76 12.56
C ASN A 108 31.71 3.03 14.00
N ALA A 109 32.47 2.12 14.62
CA ALA A 109 32.91 2.26 16.00
C ALA A 109 33.54 3.64 16.35
N ASP A 110 34.13 4.35 15.38
CA ASP A 110 34.84 5.62 15.64
C ASP A 110 34.46 6.81 14.74
N LYS A 111 33.30 6.81 14.04
CA LYS A 111 32.89 7.97 13.22
C LYS A 111 31.40 8.31 13.36
N PRO A 112 31.03 9.58 13.58
CA PRO A 112 29.63 9.98 13.61
C PRO A 112 28.96 9.75 12.25
N LEU A 113 27.80 9.10 12.27
CA LEU A 113 26.94 8.82 11.11
C LEU A 113 26.42 10.14 10.51
N ILE A 114 27.21 10.75 9.64
CA ILE A 114 26.75 11.87 8.80
C ILE A 114 26.16 11.26 7.52
N LEU A 115 24.84 11.19 7.46
CA LEU A 115 24.07 10.87 6.25
C LEU A 115 24.34 11.94 5.18
N ARG A 116 25.31 11.69 4.29
CA ARG A 116 25.46 12.48 3.06
C ARG A 116 24.53 11.92 2.00
N SER A 117 23.47 12.67 1.66
CA SER A 117 22.67 12.37 0.47
C SER A 117 23.57 12.48 -0.77
N ARG A 118 23.86 11.35 -1.41
CA ARG A 118 24.36 11.34 -2.79
C ARG A 118 23.25 10.78 -3.65
N SER A 119 22.58 11.65 -4.40
CA SER A 119 21.75 11.26 -5.53
C SER A 119 22.64 10.48 -6.52
N MET A 120 22.43 9.18 -6.65
CA MET A 120 23.15 8.37 -7.62
C MET A 120 22.22 8.07 -8.79
N PHE A 121 22.41 8.85 -9.85
CA PHE A 121 21.77 8.69 -11.16
C PHE A 121 22.35 7.42 -11.81
N TRP A 122 21.51 6.42 -12.12
CA TRP A 122 21.97 5.20 -12.79
C TRP A 122 21.93 5.41 -14.30
N SER A 123 23.06 5.74 -14.91
CA SER A 123 23.23 5.62 -16.36
C SER A 123 23.55 4.15 -16.69
N LYS A 124 22.69 3.51 -17.49
CA LYS A 124 22.95 2.16 -18.02
C LYS A 124 24.26 2.15 -18.84
N PRO A 125 25.17 1.17 -18.66
CA PRO A 125 26.14 0.85 -19.70
C PRO A 125 25.45 0.10 -20.85
N GLY A 126 25.94 0.35 -22.07
CA GLY A 126 25.31 0.03 -23.36
C GLY A 126 25.26 -1.43 -23.76
#